data_AF-A0A349YSJ2-F1
#
_entry.id   AF-A0A349YSJ2-F1
#
_cell.length_a   1.000
_cell.length_b   1.000
_cell.length_c   1.000
_cell.angle_alpha   90.00
_cell.angle_beta   90.00
_cell.angle_gamma   90.00
#
_symmetry.space_group_name_H-M   'P 1'
#
loop_
_entity.id
_entity.type
_entity.pdbx_description
1 polymer ?
#
loop_
_entity_poly.entity_id
_entity_poly.type
_entity_poly.pdbx_seq_one_letter_code
_entity_poly.pdbx_strand_id
1 'polypeptide(L)'
;MIVKDKLCIAKDMTVPMPELHHSGLWARTEIKGGYGIKQHPSGYSVLGEEVFSTENMVPLGGVQYAMSRIFEAAPTISVPTIYDQSGIGLPNKFIEDYDTYTYPVPATSSEPQEKTLQYPVGHRVCLFGIGITGSAENNVSQFPVDYKENSINMSRITTDGTILDGVMIPFRYTANELTEAEQTKYFGRKSNADGTTSYFLKAFETDVIIRHYYKTADTEEYIDAVDNTVWSQVSATKIDTFAEIVLKVSARDVKQWAEATSGIEKSKLNTIALFTGDYNPKGYSGVSMTGDEVTLAPDFQNVTMFSKLTIPTEPLELNKDLDIIYRVYGC
;
A
#
# COMPACT_ATOMS: atom_id res chain seq x y z
N MET A 1 -50.21 -19.08 25.72
CA MET A 1 -49.86 -17.88 26.50
C MET A 1 -48.73 -17.19 25.76
N ILE A 2 -49.04 -16.16 24.98
CA ILE A 2 -48.06 -15.40 24.17
C ILE A 2 -47.74 -14.14 24.98
N VAL A 3 -46.54 -14.06 25.53
CA VAL A 3 -46.06 -12.87 26.24
C VAL A 3 -45.48 -11.92 25.20
N LYS A 4 -46.16 -10.78 25.02
CA LYS A 4 -45.67 -9.63 24.24
C LYS A 4 -44.79 -8.79 25.17
N ASP A 5 -43.47 -8.95 25.10
CA ASP A 5 -42.56 -7.97 25.68
C ASP A 5 -42.32 -6.84 24.67
N LYS A 6 -43.05 -5.74 24.90
CA LYS A 6 -42.78 -4.44 24.30
C LYS A 6 -41.71 -3.75 25.12
N LEU A 7 -40.46 -3.79 24.66
CA LEU A 7 -39.42 -2.86 25.11
C LEU A 7 -39.64 -1.51 24.42
N CYS A 8 -40.28 -0.58 25.13
CA CYS A 8 -40.32 0.83 24.77
C CYS A 8 -39.00 1.49 25.14
N ILE A 9 -38.07 1.59 24.18
CA ILE A 9 -36.89 2.45 24.32
C ILE A 9 -37.33 3.87 23.96
N ALA A 10 -37.25 4.78 24.93
CA ALA A 10 -37.50 6.21 24.74
C ALA A 10 -36.52 6.77 23.69
N LYS A 11 -37.04 7.50 22.71
CA LYS A 11 -36.33 7.93 21.50
C LYS A 11 -35.35 9.11 21.70
N ASP A 12 -35.16 9.59 22.93
CA ASP A 12 -34.47 10.87 23.19
C ASP A 12 -33.22 10.76 24.09
N MET A 13 -32.53 9.62 24.09
CA MET A 13 -31.18 9.51 24.65
C MET A 13 -30.21 9.01 23.60
N THR A 14 -29.87 9.86 22.63
CA THR A 14 -28.61 9.71 21.89
C THR A 14 -27.47 10.07 22.83
N VAL A 15 -27.06 9.11 23.65
CA VAL A 15 -25.71 9.14 24.22
C VAL A 15 -24.77 9.05 23.01
N PRO A 16 -23.90 10.04 22.76
CA PRO A 16 -22.86 9.86 21.74
C PRO A 16 -22.10 8.59 22.14
N MET A 17 -22.08 7.59 21.26
CA MET A 17 -21.21 6.44 21.49
C MET A 17 -19.81 6.99 21.74
N PRO A 18 -19.09 6.53 22.77
CA PRO A 18 -17.68 6.84 22.90
C PRO A 18 -17.01 6.49 21.58
N GLU A 19 -16.17 7.38 21.04
CA GLU A 19 -15.30 7.01 19.93
C GLU A 19 -14.55 5.74 20.35
N LEU A 20 -14.89 4.62 19.72
CA LEU A 20 -14.19 3.36 19.90
C LEU A 20 -12.83 3.56 19.26
N HIS A 21 -11.84 3.97 20.06
CA HIS A 21 -10.45 3.81 19.71
C HIS A 21 -10.21 2.32 19.52
N HIS A 22 -10.24 1.88 18.26
CA HIS A 22 -9.86 0.52 17.91
C HIS A 22 -8.36 0.40 18.21
N SER A 23 -8.01 -0.24 19.32
CA SER A 23 -6.65 -0.69 19.59
C SER A 23 -6.47 -2.03 18.88
N GLY A 24 -5.81 -2.01 17.73
CA GLY A 24 -5.55 -3.21 16.93
C GLY A 24 -4.37 -2.98 15.97
N LEU A 25 -3.77 -4.07 15.52
CA LEU A 25 -2.73 -4.02 14.48
C LEU A 25 -3.32 -3.35 13.23
N TRP A 26 -2.73 -2.24 12.78
CA TRP A 26 -3.23 -1.37 11.69
C TRP A 26 -4.52 -0.60 11.97
N ALA A 27 -5.02 -0.62 13.20
CA ALA A 27 -6.22 0.13 13.55
C ALA A 27 -6.01 1.65 13.55
N ARG A 28 -4.75 2.09 13.58
CA ARG A 28 -4.38 3.49 13.33
C ARG A 28 -3.34 3.56 12.22
N THR A 29 -3.66 4.34 11.19
CA THR A 29 -2.76 4.67 10.09
C THR A 29 -2.83 6.17 9.87
N GLU A 30 -1.72 6.81 9.57
CA GLU A 30 -1.69 8.24 9.28
C GLU A 30 -1.02 8.43 7.92
N ILE A 31 -1.76 8.95 6.96
CA ILE A 31 -1.24 9.32 5.64
C ILE A 31 -1.44 10.81 5.47
N LYS A 32 -0.31 11.52 5.33
CA LYS A 32 -0.27 12.95 5.06
C LYS A 32 0.31 13.20 3.69
N GLY A 33 -0.33 14.06 2.92
CA GLY A 33 0.18 14.50 1.62
C GLY A 33 0.27 16.00 1.53
N GLY A 34 1.28 16.50 0.83
CA GLY A 34 1.49 17.92 0.62
C GLY A 34 2.88 18.21 0.07
N TYR A 35 3.48 19.32 0.50
CA TYR A 35 4.69 19.85 -0.13
C TYR A 35 5.83 20.08 0.86
N GLY A 36 7.03 19.71 0.43
CA GLY A 36 8.27 20.09 1.10
C GLY A 36 8.52 19.27 2.35
N ILE A 37 8.83 17.99 2.18
CA ILE A 37 9.21 17.12 3.30
C ILE A 37 10.44 17.65 4.05
N LYS A 38 10.35 17.68 5.37
CA LYS A 38 11.41 18.07 6.31
C LYS A 38 11.53 17.01 7.39
N GLN A 39 12.71 16.92 8.00
CA GLN A 39 12.91 16.10 9.18
C GLN A 39 12.62 16.92 10.44
N HIS A 40 11.75 16.41 11.30
CA HIS A 40 11.57 16.94 12.65
C HIS A 40 12.88 16.77 13.44
N PRO A 41 13.21 17.65 14.41
CA PRO A 41 14.37 17.47 15.27
C PRO A 41 14.43 16.09 15.97
N SER A 42 13.26 15.54 16.31
CA SER A 42 13.14 14.19 16.90
C SER A 42 13.33 13.05 15.88
N GLY A 43 13.48 13.38 14.59
CA GLY A 43 13.91 12.48 13.53
C GLY A 43 12.82 11.88 12.64
N TYR A 44 11.53 12.17 12.87
CA TYR A 44 10.43 11.74 12.00
C TYR A 44 10.11 12.78 10.92
N SER A 45 9.47 12.35 9.83
CA SER A 45 9.20 13.24 8.70
C SER A 45 7.99 14.14 8.93
N VAL A 46 8.04 15.39 8.48
CA VAL A 46 6.92 16.35 8.52
C VAL A 46 6.81 17.09 7.19
N LEU A 47 5.60 17.52 6.84
CA LEU A 47 5.37 18.34 5.65
C LEU A 47 5.54 19.82 5.98
N GLY A 48 6.09 20.60 5.03
CA GLY A 48 6.11 22.04 5.12
C GLY A 48 4.74 22.66 4.93
N GLU A 49 3.96 22.09 4.01
CA GLU A 49 2.56 22.41 3.75
C GLU A 49 1.78 21.10 3.65
N GLU A 50 0.74 20.93 4.47
CA GLU A 50 -0.15 19.77 4.42
C GLU A 50 -1.37 20.10 3.56
N VAL A 51 -1.63 19.28 2.56
CA VAL A 51 -2.79 19.39 1.65
C VAL A 51 -3.91 18.45 2.10
N PHE A 52 -3.55 17.25 2.56
CA PHE A 52 -4.50 16.29 3.12
C PHE A 52 -3.88 15.45 4.23
N SER A 53 -4.74 14.97 5.13
CA SER A 53 -4.44 13.97 6.15
C SER A 53 -5.61 12.98 6.22
N THR A 54 -5.32 11.69 6.13
CA THR A 54 -6.32 10.62 6.07
C THR A 54 -5.74 9.30 6.58
N GLU A 55 -6.57 8.26 6.58
CA GLU A 55 -6.22 6.89 6.95
C GLU A 55 -6.41 5.96 5.75
N ASN A 56 -5.69 4.83 5.72
CA ASN A 56 -5.86 3.81 4.69
C ASN A 56 -6.72 2.66 5.18
N MET A 57 -7.16 1.84 4.23
CA MET A 57 -7.69 0.51 4.51
C MET A 57 -6.63 -0.55 4.19
N VAL A 58 -6.48 -1.54 5.05
CA VAL A 58 -5.79 -2.80 4.72
C VAL A 58 -6.88 -3.80 4.31
N PRO A 59 -7.10 -4.05 3.01
CA PRO A 59 -8.14 -4.97 2.57
C PRO A 59 -7.78 -6.42 2.92
N LEU A 60 -8.72 -7.33 2.68
CA LEU A 60 -8.63 -8.76 2.96
C LEU A 60 -7.28 -9.37 2.54
N GLY A 61 -6.79 -9.03 1.34
CA GLY A 61 -5.52 -9.55 0.84
C GLY A 61 -4.31 -9.13 1.67
N GLY A 62 -4.26 -7.85 2.08
CA GLY A 62 -3.20 -7.33 2.95
C GLY A 62 -3.26 -7.90 4.38
N VAL A 63 -4.46 -8.03 4.93
CA VAL A 63 -4.66 -8.67 6.25
C VAL A 63 -4.22 -10.12 6.20
N GLN A 64 -4.64 -10.87 5.18
CA GLN A 64 -4.23 -12.27 5.02
C GLN A 64 -2.71 -12.37 4.86
N TYR A 65 -2.09 -11.55 4.01
CA TYR A 65 -0.64 -11.51 3.85
C TYR A 65 0.08 -11.37 5.20
N ALA A 66 -0.30 -10.38 5.98
CA ALA A 66 0.40 -10.12 7.22
C ALA A 66 0.09 -11.14 8.32
N MET A 67 -1.14 -11.67 8.40
CA MET A 67 -1.45 -12.80 9.29
C MET A 67 -0.66 -14.06 8.91
N SER A 68 -0.54 -14.33 7.61
CA SER A 68 0.29 -15.41 7.08
C SER A 68 1.77 -15.20 7.37
N ARG A 69 2.25 -13.96 7.45
CA ARG A 69 3.65 -13.67 7.84
C ARG A 69 3.89 -13.76 9.34
N ILE A 70 2.93 -13.32 10.17
CA ILE A 70 3.06 -13.31 11.64
C ILE A 70 2.89 -14.73 12.22
N PHE A 71 1.89 -15.46 11.75
CA PHE A 71 1.54 -16.79 12.27
C PHE A 71 2.00 -17.94 11.38
N GLU A 72 2.66 -17.61 10.27
CA GLU A 72 3.12 -18.60 9.27
C GLU A 72 1.97 -19.51 8.79
N ALA A 73 0.74 -18.99 8.77
CA ALA A 73 -0.44 -19.76 8.39
C ALA A 73 -0.65 -19.71 6.87
N ALA A 74 -1.01 -20.85 6.28
CA ALA A 74 -1.34 -20.89 4.86
C ALA A 74 -2.58 -20.02 4.56
N PRO A 75 -2.54 -19.20 3.50
CA PRO A 75 -3.70 -18.41 3.10
C PRO A 75 -4.84 -19.35 2.71
N THR A 76 -6.07 -18.96 3.03
CA THR A 76 -7.28 -19.75 2.70
C THR A 76 -7.95 -19.27 1.42
N ILE A 77 -7.65 -18.03 1.02
CA ILE A 77 -8.21 -17.38 -0.16
C ILE A 77 -7.07 -17.02 -1.09
N SER A 78 -7.22 -17.33 -2.38
CA SER A 78 -6.29 -16.87 -3.40
C SER A 78 -6.48 -15.37 -3.65
N VAL A 79 -5.43 -14.59 -3.45
CA VAL A 79 -5.40 -13.15 -3.75
C VAL A 79 -4.67 -12.98 -5.07
N PRO A 80 -5.33 -12.48 -6.13
CA PRO A 80 -4.70 -12.30 -7.43
C PRO A 80 -3.51 -11.36 -7.36
N THR A 81 -2.47 -11.65 -8.13
CA THR A 81 -1.33 -10.73 -8.29
C THR A 81 -1.65 -9.67 -9.34
N ILE A 82 -0.93 -8.55 -9.31
CA ILE A 82 -1.06 -7.52 -10.36
C ILE A 82 -0.66 -8.06 -11.74
N TYR A 83 0.18 -9.09 -11.77
CA TYR A 83 0.55 -9.79 -12.99
C TYR A 83 -0.66 -10.53 -13.57
N ASP A 84 -1.36 -11.34 -12.76
CA ASP A 84 -2.55 -12.08 -13.21
C ASP A 84 -3.68 -11.13 -13.65
N GLN A 85 -3.78 -9.97 -13.00
CA GLN A 85 -4.83 -9.00 -13.28
C GLN A 85 -4.53 -8.12 -14.50
N SER A 86 -3.27 -7.79 -14.75
CA SER A 86 -2.91 -6.70 -15.66
C SER A 86 -1.61 -6.89 -16.43
N GLY A 87 -0.89 -8.00 -16.23
CA GLY A 87 0.40 -8.29 -16.86
C GLY A 87 1.48 -7.27 -16.48
N ILE A 88 1.41 -6.72 -15.26
CA ILE A 88 2.36 -5.72 -14.75
C ILE A 88 3.46 -6.43 -13.95
N GLY A 89 4.72 -6.11 -14.23
CA GLY A 89 5.87 -6.74 -13.60
C GLY A 89 6.23 -8.08 -14.24
N LEU A 90 6.91 -8.93 -13.48
CA LEU A 90 7.29 -10.26 -13.93
C LEU A 90 6.18 -11.29 -13.64
N PRO A 91 6.13 -12.39 -14.42
CA PRO A 91 5.26 -13.52 -14.14
C PRO A 91 5.43 -14.05 -12.71
N ASN A 92 4.33 -14.56 -12.17
CA ASN A 92 4.33 -15.19 -10.85
C ASN A 92 5.28 -16.40 -10.81
N LYS A 93 5.84 -16.64 -9.64
CA LYS A 93 6.75 -17.75 -9.37
C LYS A 93 6.24 -18.53 -8.18
N PHE A 94 6.16 -19.86 -8.32
CA PHE A 94 5.70 -20.71 -7.24
C PHE A 94 6.76 -20.78 -6.14
N ILE A 95 6.34 -21.05 -4.91
CA ILE A 95 7.25 -21.03 -3.76
C ILE A 95 8.30 -22.15 -3.86
N GLU A 96 7.94 -23.27 -4.48
CA GLU A 96 8.79 -24.44 -4.72
C GLU A 96 9.92 -24.14 -5.72
N ASP A 97 9.81 -23.07 -6.51
CA ASP A 97 10.82 -22.67 -7.48
C ASP A 97 11.96 -21.83 -6.85
N TYR A 98 11.91 -21.54 -5.54
CA TYR A 98 12.95 -20.82 -4.81
C TYR A 98 13.98 -21.78 -4.20
N ASP A 99 15.24 -21.37 -4.13
CA ASP A 99 16.33 -22.21 -3.59
C ASP A 99 16.14 -22.60 -2.11
N THR A 100 15.39 -21.80 -1.35
CA THR A 100 15.09 -22.05 0.05
C THR A 100 13.62 -21.77 0.31
N TYR A 101 12.85 -22.84 0.46
CA TYR A 101 11.40 -22.77 0.61
C TYR A 101 10.85 -23.61 1.76
N THR A 102 11.67 -24.43 2.42
CA THR A 102 11.31 -25.15 3.65
C THR A 102 12.20 -24.74 4.82
N TYR A 103 11.70 -24.93 6.04
CA TYR A 103 12.44 -24.72 7.28
C TYR A 103 12.03 -25.75 8.34
N PRO A 104 12.95 -26.12 9.24
CA PRO A 104 12.65 -27.07 10.31
C PRO A 104 11.71 -26.45 11.34
N VAL A 105 10.78 -27.26 11.84
CA VAL A 105 9.88 -26.92 12.96
C VAL A 105 9.99 -27.97 14.06
N PRO A 106 9.58 -27.65 15.31
CA PRO A 106 9.57 -28.64 16.39
C PRO A 106 8.82 -29.90 15.97
N ALA A 107 9.49 -31.04 16.07
CA ALA A 107 8.90 -32.33 15.70
C ALA A 107 7.72 -32.65 16.62
N THR A 108 6.58 -32.99 16.03
CA THR A 108 5.40 -33.50 16.75
C THR A 108 5.41 -35.03 16.89
N SER A 109 6.42 -35.67 16.29
CA SER A 109 6.64 -37.12 16.31
C SER A 109 8.15 -37.43 16.31
N SER A 110 8.54 -38.70 16.21
CA SER A 110 9.95 -39.12 16.13
C SER A 110 10.67 -38.67 14.85
N GLU A 111 9.94 -38.23 13.83
CA GLU A 111 10.51 -37.77 12.56
C GLU A 111 10.73 -36.26 12.55
N PRO A 112 11.85 -35.76 11.99
CA PRO A 112 12.04 -34.34 11.71
C PRO A 112 10.89 -33.79 10.87
N GLN A 113 10.36 -32.64 11.25
CA GLN A 113 9.26 -31.99 10.55
C GLN A 113 9.75 -30.68 9.93
N GLU A 114 9.41 -30.49 8.65
CA GLU A 114 9.64 -29.24 7.94
C GLU A 114 8.31 -28.59 7.57
N LYS A 115 8.34 -27.28 7.38
CA LYS A 115 7.21 -26.50 6.90
C LYS A 115 7.65 -25.65 5.71
N THR A 116 6.74 -25.49 4.74
CA THR A 116 6.96 -24.65 3.58
C THR A 116 6.69 -23.19 3.92
N LEU A 117 7.57 -22.30 3.47
CA LEU A 117 7.37 -20.86 3.49
C LEU A 117 6.08 -20.53 2.73
N GLN A 118 5.33 -19.54 3.19
CA GLN A 118 4.17 -19.05 2.43
C GLN A 118 4.56 -17.99 1.41
N TYR A 119 5.65 -17.28 1.71
CA TYR A 119 6.22 -16.23 0.87
C TYR A 119 7.73 -16.37 0.88
N PRO A 120 8.41 -16.14 -0.25
CA PRO A 120 9.86 -16.29 -0.34
C PRO A 120 10.57 -15.26 0.54
N VAL A 121 11.83 -15.55 0.87
CA VAL A 121 12.68 -14.60 1.61
C VAL A 121 12.79 -13.30 0.82
N GLY A 122 12.53 -12.17 1.47
CA GLY A 122 12.55 -10.85 0.86
C GLY A 122 11.20 -10.36 0.30
N HIS A 123 10.16 -11.20 0.26
CA HIS A 123 8.80 -10.76 -0.08
C HIS A 123 8.23 -9.88 1.04
N ARG A 124 8.03 -8.59 0.75
CA ARG A 124 7.70 -7.57 1.74
C ARG A 124 6.89 -6.44 1.11
N VAL A 125 6.28 -5.59 1.94
CA VAL A 125 5.70 -4.31 1.50
C VAL A 125 6.84 -3.38 1.07
N CYS A 126 6.89 -2.99 -0.20
CA CYS A 126 8.05 -2.30 -0.77
C CYS A 126 7.76 -1.34 -1.92
N LEU A 127 6.51 -1.28 -2.38
CA LEU A 127 6.15 -0.53 -3.59
C LEU A 127 4.89 0.29 -3.36
N PHE A 128 4.84 1.44 -4.00
CA PHE A 128 3.64 2.24 -4.20
C PHE A 128 3.07 2.00 -5.59
N GLY A 129 1.75 2.05 -5.71
CA GLY A 129 1.03 2.25 -6.95
C GLY A 129 0.04 3.40 -6.81
N ILE A 130 -0.28 4.06 -7.92
CA ILE A 130 -1.18 5.21 -7.97
C ILE A 130 -2.26 5.02 -9.03
N GLY A 131 -3.37 5.73 -8.87
CA GLY A 131 -4.47 5.69 -9.82
C GLY A 131 -5.46 6.84 -9.70
N ILE A 132 -6.44 6.79 -10.60
CA ILE A 132 -7.56 7.74 -10.68
C ILE A 132 -8.91 7.09 -10.32
N THR A 133 -8.88 6.06 -9.48
CA THR A 133 -10.00 5.18 -9.13
C THR A 133 -10.90 5.68 -7.99
N GLY A 134 -10.42 6.64 -7.20
CA GLY A 134 -10.99 7.03 -5.92
C GLY A 134 -12.04 8.13 -5.99
N SER A 135 -12.15 8.86 -7.10
CA SER A 135 -13.13 9.94 -7.26
C SER A 135 -14.52 9.39 -7.56
N ALA A 136 -15.51 9.86 -6.81
CA ALA A 136 -16.92 9.65 -7.14
C ALA A 136 -17.39 10.68 -8.19
N GLU A 137 -18.63 11.15 -8.10
CA GLU A 137 -19.27 12.00 -9.11
C GLU A 137 -18.55 13.33 -9.34
N ASN A 138 -17.74 13.79 -8.39
CA ASN A 138 -16.97 15.02 -8.48
C ASN A 138 -15.55 14.88 -7.85
N ASN A 139 -14.71 15.89 -8.06
CA ASN A 139 -13.31 15.92 -7.60
C ASN A 139 -13.15 15.95 -6.07
N VAL A 140 -14.21 16.19 -5.31
CA VAL A 140 -14.19 16.30 -3.84
C VAL A 140 -14.63 15.00 -3.17
N SER A 141 -15.65 14.36 -3.73
CA SER A 141 -16.21 13.12 -3.23
C SER A 141 -15.29 11.95 -3.52
N GLN A 142 -14.94 11.19 -2.48
CA GLN A 142 -14.16 9.98 -2.59
C GLN A 142 -15.00 8.75 -2.27
N PHE A 143 -14.73 7.65 -2.97
CA PHE A 143 -15.30 6.37 -2.61
C PHE A 143 -14.52 5.74 -1.46
N PRO A 144 -15.20 5.24 -0.41
CA PRO A 144 -14.53 4.46 0.62
C PRO A 144 -13.99 3.16 0.00
N VAL A 145 -12.80 2.76 0.44
CA VAL A 145 -12.19 1.48 0.05
C VAL A 145 -12.98 0.34 0.68
N ASP A 146 -13.47 -0.60 -0.14
CA ASP A 146 -14.10 -1.82 0.34
C ASP A 146 -13.01 -2.81 0.79
N TYR A 147 -13.25 -3.49 1.91
CA TYR A 147 -12.39 -4.53 2.44
C TYR A 147 -12.11 -5.67 1.44
N LYS A 148 -12.99 -5.90 0.45
CA LYS A 148 -12.83 -6.93 -0.58
C LYS A 148 -11.98 -6.50 -1.77
N GLU A 149 -11.56 -5.24 -1.84
CA GLU A 149 -10.75 -4.75 -2.95
C GLU A 149 -9.37 -5.42 -2.97
N ASN A 150 -8.93 -5.79 -4.17
CA ASN A 150 -7.62 -6.41 -4.41
C ASN A 150 -6.83 -5.69 -5.51
N SER A 151 -7.35 -4.61 -6.08
CA SER A 151 -6.71 -3.86 -7.17
C SER A 151 -7.00 -2.36 -7.08
N ILE A 152 -6.13 -1.59 -7.73
CA ILE A 152 -6.45 -0.21 -8.10
C ILE A 152 -7.44 -0.22 -9.27
N ASN A 153 -7.27 -1.11 -10.26
CA ASN A 153 -8.19 -1.21 -11.39
C ASN A 153 -9.54 -1.76 -10.92
N MET A 154 -10.63 -1.01 -11.09
CA MET A 154 -11.97 -1.50 -10.75
C MET A 154 -13.07 -0.76 -11.48
N SER A 155 -14.15 -1.49 -11.74
CA SER A 155 -15.42 -0.92 -12.19
C SER A 155 -16.36 -0.82 -11.01
N ARG A 156 -16.88 0.38 -10.74
CA ARG A 156 -17.91 0.63 -9.73
C ARG A 156 -19.19 1.13 -10.38
N ILE A 157 -20.32 0.63 -9.92
CA ILE A 157 -21.63 1.14 -10.30
C ILE A 157 -22.05 2.17 -9.24
N THR A 158 -22.24 3.40 -9.65
CA THR A 158 -22.74 4.50 -8.81
C THR A 158 -24.23 4.33 -8.52
N THR A 159 -24.76 5.12 -7.57
CA THR A 159 -26.18 5.04 -7.16
C THR A 159 -27.15 5.37 -8.31
N ASP A 160 -26.72 6.15 -9.28
CA ASP A 160 -27.47 6.49 -10.50
C ASP A 160 -27.31 5.44 -11.63
N GLY A 161 -26.54 4.35 -11.40
CA GLY A 161 -26.32 3.28 -12.38
C GLY A 161 -25.16 3.52 -13.35
N THR A 162 -24.41 4.61 -13.21
CA THR A 162 -23.21 4.88 -14.03
C THR A 162 -22.07 3.93 -13.66
N ILE A 163 -21.37 3.41 -14.66
CA ILE A 163 -20.14 2.61 -14.45
C ILE A 163 -18.95 3.56 -14.45
N LEU A 164 -18.24 3.62 -13.33
CA LEU A 164 -16.97 4.30 -13.18
C LEU A 164 -15.85 3.28 -13.21
N ASP A 165 -15.03 3.36 -14.27
CA ASP A 165 -13.82 2.57 -14.40
C ASP A 165 -12.64 3.34 -13.82
N GLY A 166 -12.18 2.88 -12.67
CA GLY A 166 -10.94 3.33 -12.07
C GLY A 166 -9.75 2.63 -12.69
N VAL A 167 -8.74 3.43 -13.01
CA VAL A 167 -7.53 3.00 -13.72
C VAL A 167 -6.30 3.27 -12.88
N MET A 168 -5.42 2.27 -12.79
CA MET A 168 -4.06 2.42 -12.30
C MET A 168 -3.24 3.16 -13.34
N ILE A 169 -2.51 4.19 -12.92
CA ILE A 169 -1.72 5.03 -13.81
C ILE A 169 -0.23 4.76 -13.57
N PRO A 170 0.61 4.79 -14.63
CA PRO A 170 2.03 4.59 -14.45
C PRO A 170 2.70 5.85 -13.91
N PHE A 171 3.72 5.66 -13.06
CA PHE A 171 4.62 6.75 -12.67
C PHE A 171 5.45 7.20 -13.87
N ARG A 172 5.95 6.28 -14.70
CA ARG A 172 6.74 6.59 -15.90
C ARG A 172 6.16 5.93 -17.14
N TYR A 173 6.18 6.68 -18.24
CA TYR A 173 5.72 6.25 -19.56
C TYR A 173 6.70 6.75 -20.61
N THR A 174 7.47 5.85 -21.20
CA THR A 174 8.61 6.25 -22.05
C THR A 174 8.94 5.19 -23.10
N ALA A 175 9.34 5.63 -24.30
CA ALA A 175 9.95 4.76 -25.31
C ALA A 175 11.47 4.57 -25.09
N ASN A 176 12.09 5.48 -24.32
CA ASN A 176 13.50 5.42 -24.00
C ASN A 176 13.75 4.54 -22.77
N GLU A 177 14.93 3.93 -22.72
CA GLU A 177 15.42 3.26 -21.52
C GLU A 177 15.49 4.23 -20.33
N LEU A 178 15.15 3.73 -19.15
CA LEU A 178 15.32 4.47 -17.91
C LEU A 178 16.81 4.61 -17.59
N THR A 179 17.19 5.75 -17.04
CA THR A 179 18.54 5.93 -16.47
C THR A 179 18.77 4.99 -15.29
N GLU A 180 20.04 4.71 -14.95
CA GLU A 180 20.37 3.82 -13.81
C GLU A 180 19.69 4.27 -12.50
N ALA A 181 19.61 5.59 -12.26
CA ALA A 181 18.95 6.15 -11.09
C ALA A 181 17.42 6.06 -11.12
N GLU A 182 16.81 5.93 -12.30
CA GLU A 182 15.38 5.69 -12.45
C GLU A 182 15.04 4.20 -12.32
N GLN A 183 15.93 3.32 -12.76
CA GLN A 183 15.76 1.86 -12.66
C GLN A 183 15.72 1.36 -11.21
N THR A 184 16.29 2.09 -10.27
CA THR A 184 16.19 1.79 -8.83
C THR A 184 14.89 2.30 -8.19
N LYS A 185 14.10 3.10 -8.92
CA LYS A 185 12.89 3.76 -8.42
C LYS A 185 11.62 3.19 -9.04
N TYR A 186 11.62 2.94 -10.35
CA TYR A 186 10.41 2.59 -11.09
C TYR A 186 10.42 1.11 -11.50
N PHE A 187 9.33 0.44 -11.17
CA PHE A 187 9.12 -1.01 -11.28
C PHE A 187 7.73 -1.30 -11.84
N GLY A 188 7.35 -2.57 -11.95
CA GLY A 188 6.06 -2.96 -12.48
C GLY A 188 5.96 -2.60 -13.97
N ARG A 189 6.91 -3.12 -14.74
CA ARG A 189 7.06 -2.85 -16.15
C ARG A 189 5.94 -3.50 -16.94
N LYS A 190 5.43 -2.78 -17.93
CA LYS A 190 4.53 -3.31 -18.96
C LYS A 190 4.83 -2.65 -20.30
N SER A 191 5.11 -3.48 -21.30
CA SER A 191 5.29 -3.02 -22.68
C SER A 191 3.95 -2.72 -23.31
N ASN A 192 3.85 -1.60 -24.00
CA ASN A 192 2.66 -1.17 -24.73
C ASN A 192 2.82 -1.47 -26.22
N ALA A 193 1.69 -1.60 -26.92
CA ALA A 193 1.66 -1.88 -28.36
C ALA A 193 2.24 -0.73 -29.20
N ASP A 194 2.30 0.49 -28.67
CA ASP A 194 2.86 1.67 -29.33
C ASP A 194 4.41 1.77 -29.22
N GLY A 195 5.06 0.74 -28.66
CA GLY A 195 6.50 0.69 -28.47
C GLY A 195 6.99 1.45 -27.22
N THR A 196 6.08 1.99 -26.40
CA THR A 196 6.43 2.59 -25.11
C THR A 196 6.40 1.55 -24.00
N THR A 197 7.06 1.87 -22.88
CA THR A 197 7.07 1.07 -21.67
C THR A 197 6.48 1.89 -20.53
N SER A 198 5.53 1.28 -19.81
CA SER A 198 4.90 1.84 -18.61
C SER A 198 5.50 1.21 -17.35
N TYR A 199 5.74 2.03 -16.33
CA TYR A 199 6.20 1.59 -15.01
C TYR A 199 5.16 2.00 -13.97
N PHE A 200 4.44 1.01 -13.45
CA PHE A 200 3.26 1.22 -12.60
C PHE A 200 3.57 1.29 -11.11
N LEU A 201 4.75 0.81 -10.70
CA LEU A 201 5.14 0.71 -9.30
C LEU A 201 6.34 1.61 -9.03
N LYS A 202 6.41 2.16 -7.83
CA LYS A 202 7.54 2.99 -7.38
C LYS A 202 8.04 2.51 -6.02
N ALA A 203 9.35 2.35 -5.88
CA ALA A 203 9.96 2.05 -4.59
C ALA A 203 9.83 3.24 -3.62
N PHE A 204 10.07 2.96 -2.34
CA PHE A 204 10.08 3.99 -1.30
C PHE A 204 11.25 4.96 -1.50
N GLU A 205 11.06 6.23 -1.15
CA GLU A 205 12.14 7.22 -1.25
C GLU A 205 13.24 6.99 -0.21
N THR A 206 12.91 6.33 0.89
CA THR A 206 13.83 5.95 1.97
C THR A 206 13.53 4.54 2.45
N ASP A 207 14.53 3.90 3.07
CA ASP A 207 14.30 2.66 3.82
C ASP A 207 13.23 2.86 4.90
N VAL A 208 12.46 1.79 5.16
CA VAL A 208 11.44 1.79 6.21
C VAL A 208 12.14 1.82 7.57
N ILE A 209 11.83 2.84 8.37
CA ILE A 209 12.36 2.97 9.72
C ILE A 209 11.21 2.75 10.71
N ILE A 210 11.41 1.80 11.64
CA ILE A 210 10.53 1.62 12.79
C ILE A 210 10.97 2.63 13.85
N ARG A 211 10.02 3.42 14.33
CA ARG A 211 10.25 4.44 15.33
C ARG A 211 9.38 4.19 16.54
N HIS A 212 9.93 4.52 17.71
CA HIS A 212 9.28 4.44 19.00
C HIS A 212 9.42 5.79 19.67
N TYR A 213 8.31 6.42 20.06
CA TYR A 213 8.32 7.72 20.71
C TYR A 213 7.43 7.74 21.95
N TYR A 214 7.89 8.44 22.98
CA TYR A 214 7.08 8.77 24.14
C TYR A 214 6.07 9.87 23.80
N LYS A 215 4.86 9.75 24.36
CA LYS A 215 3.83 10.78 24.31
C LYS A 215 3.05 10.86 25.63
N THR A 216 2.60 12.06 25.95
CA THR A 216 1.79 12.38 27.14
C THR A 216 0.31 12.12 26.92
N ALA A 217 -0.20 12.37 25.71
CA ALA A 217 -1.58 12.07 25.30
C ALA A 217 -1.64 11.67 23.81
N ASP A 218 -2.78 11.13 23.38
CA ASP A 218 -2.96 10.66 21.99
C ASP A 218 -2.97 11.77 20.95
N THR A 219 -3.21 13.02 21.37
CA THR A 219 -3.29 14.21 20.52
C THR A 219 -2.09 15.14 20.66
N GLU A 220 -1.07 14.78 21.45
CA GLU A 220 0.10 15.61 21.70
C GLU A 220 1.30 15.20 20.83
N GLU A 221 2.23 16.14 20.62
CA GLU A 221 3.46 15.88 19.88
C GLU A 221 4.35 14.86 20.60
N TYR A 222 5.18 14.18 19.82
CA TYR A 222 6.17 13.25 20.36
C TYR A 222 7.23 14.00 21.17
N ILE A 223 7.51 13.48 22.35
CA ILE A 223 8.45 14.09 23.29
C ILE A 223 9.87 13.69 22.88
N ASP A 224 10.21 12.42 23.11
CA ASP A 224 11.54 11.87 22.90
C ASP A 224 11.46 10.49 22.26
N ALA A 225 12.51 10.15 21.50
CA ALA A 225 12.69 8.81 20.99
C ALA A 225 12.92 7.83 22.15
N VAL A 226 12.28 6.67 22.07
CA VAL A 226 12.47 5.59 23.05
C VAL A 226 13.82 4.92 22.80
N ASP A 227 14.58 4.70 23.88
CA ASP A 227 15.81 3.93 23.86
C ASP A 227 15.67 2.63 24.69
N ASN A 228 16.76 1.87 24.80
CA ASN A 228 16.76 0.59 25.52
C ASN A 228 16.54 0.73 27.04
N THR A 229 16.53 1.94 27.61
CA THR A 229 16.20 2.13 29.04
C THR A 229 14.70 1.95 29.32
N VAL A 230 13.87 1.89 28.28
CA VAL A 230 12.41 1.64 28.40
C VAL A 230 12.08 0.40 29.23
N TRP A 231 12.92 -0.64 29.18
CA TRP A 231 12.68 -1.90 29.88
C TRP A 231 12.98 -1.85 31.38
N SER A 232 13.69 -0.81 31.84
CA SER A 232 14.10 -0.65 33.24
C SER A 232 13.41 0.54 33.93
N GLN A 233 12.75 1.41 33.18
CA GLN A 233 12.02 2.56 33.71
C GLN A 233 10.58 2.19 34.06
N VAL A 234 10.11 2.68 35.21
CA VAL A 234 8.67 2.68 35.55
C VAL A 234 8.12 4.05 35.18
N SER A 235 7.45 4.13 34.03
CA SER A 235 6.82 5.35 33.54
C SER A 235 5.37 5.10 33.18
N ALA A 236 4.51 6.09 33.45
CA ALA A 236 3.13 6.10 32.96
C ALA A 236 3.01 6.71 31.55
N THR A 237 4.12 7.20 30.98
CA THR A 237 4.15 7.80 29.65
C THR A 237 3.84 6.76 28.58
N LYS A 238 2.92 7.08 27.67
CA LYS A 238 2.55 6.19 26.58
C LYS A 238 3.66 6.15 25.54
N ILE A 239 3.74 5.05 24.79
CA ILE A 239 4.65 4.88 23.67
C ILE A 239 3.84 4.64 22.41
N ASP A 240 4.14 5.38 21.36
CA ASP A 240 3.67 5.08 20.01
C ASP A 240 4.79 4.42 19.21
N THR A 241 4.46 3.33 18.53
CA THR A 241 5.34 2.66 17.57
C THR A 241 4.75 2.78 16.17
N PHE A 242 5.55 3.20 15.20
CA PHE A 242 5.13 3.20 13.81
C PHE A 242 6.27 2.92 12.84
N ALA A 243 5.92 2.33 11.70
CA ALA A 243 6.78 2.29 10.53
C ALA A 243 6.47 3.51 9.65
N GLU A 244 7.49 4.29 9.29
CA GLU A 244 7.36 5.43 8.39
C GLU A 244 7.86 5.07 6.99
N ILE A 245 7.06 5.43 5.99
CA ILE A 245 7.33 5.21 4.57
C ILE A 245 7.05 6.54 3.84
N VAL A 246 7.92 6.91 2.89
CA VAL A 246 7.79 8.14 2.12
C VAL A 246 7.65 7.82 0.63
N LEU A 247 6.67 8.44 0.00
CA LEU A 247 6.50 8.51 -1.45
C LEU A 247 6.67 9.96 -1.89
N LYS A 248 7.45 10.18 -2.94
CA LYS A 248 7.45 11.43 -3.69
C LYS A 248 6.86 11.18 -5.06
N VAL A 249 5.79 11.87 -5.42
CA VAL A 249 5.30 11.94 -6.80
C VAL A 249 5.94 13.17 -7.43
N SER A 250 6.97 12.96 -8.23
CA SER A 250 7.74 14.05 -8.81
C SER A 250 6.97 14.75 -9.94
N ALA A 251 7.34 15.98 -10.27
CA ALA A 251 6.76 16.71 -11.41
C ALA A 251 6.90 15.99 -12.77
N ARG A 252 7.81 15.00 -12.87
CA ARG A 252 7.98 14.15 -14.07
C ARG A 252 7.10 12.91 -14.06
N ASP A 253 6.62 12.50 -12.89
CA ASP A 253 5.76 11.34 -12.75
C ASP A 253 4.38 11.63 -13.37
N VAL A 254 3.77 10.62 -13.97
CA VAL A 254 2.43 10.67 -14.61
C VAL A 254 2.35 11.57 -15.86
N LYS A 255 3.19 12.59 -15.98
CA LYS A 255 3.14 13.61 -17.04
C LYS A 255 3.13 13.04 -18.45
N GLN A 256 4.09 12.18 -18.80
CA GLN A 256 4.18 11.60 -20.14
C GLN A 256 2.98 10.72 -20.48
N TRP A 257 2.42 10.03 -19.48
CA TRP A 257 1.22 9.25 -19.65
C TRP A 257 -0.02 10.14 -19.83
N ALA A 258 -0.14 11.22 -19.04
CA ALA A 258 -1.23 12.18 -19.17
C ALA A 258 -1.22 12.88 -20.54
N GLU A 259 -0.03 13.29 -21.03
CA GLU A 259 0.18 13.83 -22.38
C GLU A 259 -0.29 12.86 -23.47
N ALA A 260 0.01 11.56 -23.32
CA ALA A 260 -0.36 10.54 -24.31
C ALA A 260 -1.85 10.16 -24.30
N THR A 261 -2.57 10.35 -23.18
CA THR A 261 -3.93 9.80 -23.00
C THR A 261 -5.03 10.84 -22.92
N SER A 262 -4.88 11.87 -22.08
CA SER A 262 -6.00 12.72 -21.65
C SER A 262 -5.71 14.23 -21.74
N GLY A 263 -4.46 14.60 -21.94
CA GLY A 263 -3.94 15.96 -21.92
C GLY A 263 -3.28 16.28 -20.58
N ILE A 264 -2.15 17.00 -20.64
CA ILE A 264 -1.29 17.28 -19.48
C ILE A 264 -2.01 18.01 -18.34
N GLU A 265 -2.97 18.89 -18.68
CA GLU A 265 -3.77 19.66 -17.72
C GLU A 265 -4.73 18.79 -16.91
N LYS A 266 -4.92 17.53 -17.31
CA LYS A 266 -5.77 16.55 -16.62
C LYS A 266 -4.97 15.57 -15.76
N SER A 267 -3.66 15.80 -15.60
CA SER A 267 -2.81 15.00 -14.71
C SER A 267 -3.30 15.11 -13.28
N LYS A 268 -3.72 13.98 -12.71
CA LYS A 268 -4.34 13.92 -11.38
C LYS A 268 -4.17 12.52 -10.79
N LEU A 269 -4.25 12.43 -9.47
CA LEU A 269 -4.38 11.15 -8.77
C LEU A 269 -5.39 11.28 -7.64
N ASN A 270 -5.98 10.16 -7.26
CA ASN A 270 -6.93 10.11 -6.14
C ASN A 270 -6.89 8.75 -5.42
N THR A 271 -5.96 7.89 -5.80
CA THR A 271 -5.80 6.55 -5.25
C THR A 271 -4.32 6.28 -5.07
N ILE A 272 -3.95 5.84 -3.88
CA ILE A 272 -2.59 5.41 -3.54
C ILE A 272 -2.72 4.04 -2.88
N ALA A 273 -1.87 3.10 -3.26
CA ALA A 273 -1.84 1.78 -2.67
C ALA A 273 -0.40 1.34 -2.38
N LEU A 274 -0.23 0.59 -1.30
CA LEU A 274 1.01 -0.15 -1.06
C LEU A 274 0.87 -1.55 -1.62
N PHE A 275 1.97 -2.06 -2.15
CA PHE A 275 2.09 -3.41 -2.68
C PHE A 275 3.21 -4.18 -1.98
N THR A 276 2.96 -5.48 -1.81
CA THR A 276 4.01 -6.44 -1.51
C THR A 276 4.57 -7.00 -2.81
N GLY A 277 5.80 -7.49 -2.79
CA GLY A 277 6.41 -8.20 -3.91
C GLY A 277 7.77 -8.75 -3.54
N ASP A 278 8.29 -9.64 -4.40
CA ASP A 278 9.67 -10.10 -4.33
C ASP A 278 10.43 -9.64 -5.57
N TYR A 279 11.63 -9.09 -5.33
CA TYR A 279 12.47 -8.56 -6.40
C TYR A 279 13.29 -9.69 -7.02
N ASN A 280 13.22 -9.83 -8.34
CA ASN A 280 14.02 -10.80 -9.07
C ASN A 280 15.14 -10.09 -9.85
N PRO A 281 16.39 -10.12 -9.33
CA PRO A 281 17.52 -9.42 -9.94
C PRO A 281 17.98 -10.06 -11.25
N LYS A 282 17.51 -11.26 -11.59
CA LYS A 282 17.87 -11.97 -12.83
C LYS A 282 16.90 -11.68 -13.97
N GLY A 283 15.77 -11.03 -13.69
CA GLY A 283 14.68 -10.91 -14.66
C GLY A 283 13.97 -12.24 -14.90
N TYR A 284 13.28 -12.36 -16.03
CA TYR A 284 12.47 -13.54 -16.35
C TYR A 284 12.69 -13.97 -17.79
N SER A 285 12.91 -15.26 -18.02
CA SER A 285 12.87 -15.87 -19.35
C SER A 285 11.93 -17.06 -19.32
N GLY A 286 10.89 -17.04 -20.16
CA GLY A 286 9.84 -18.05 -20.15
C GLY A 286 8.61 -17.60 -20.94
N VAL A 287 7.44 -18.03 -20.52
CA VAL A 287 6.17 -17.77 -21.23
C VAL A 287 5.38 -16.68 -20.49
N SER A 288 4.92 -15.68 -21.23
CA SER A 288 4.08 -14.60 -20.70
C SER A 288 2.64 -15.07 -20.41
N MET A 289 1.84 -14.21 -19.78
CA MET A 289 0.40 -14.39 -19.60
C MET A 289 -0.37 -14.58 -20.92
N THR A 290 0.16 -14.10 -22.05
CA THR A 290 -0.44 -14.26 -23.38
C THR A 290 0.00 -15.54 -24.09
N GLY A 291 0.91 -16.32 -23.50
CA GLY A 291 1.45 -17.54 -24.09
C GLY A 291 2.69 -17.34 -24.96
N ASP A 292 3.23 -16.13 -25.03
CA ASP A 292 4.39 -15.80 -25.85
C ASP A 292 5.70 -16.03 -25.09
N GLU A 293 6.75 -16.51 -25.77
CA GLU A 293 8.09 -16.53 -25.18
C GLU A 293 8.62 -15.11 -25.02
N VAL A 294 9.03 -14.78 -23.80
CA VAL A 294 9.52 -13.44 -23.42
C VAL A 294 10.80 -13.54 -22.61
N THR A 295 11.65 -12.52 -22.78
CA THR A 295 12.77 -12.24 -21.87
C THR A 295 12.61 -10.84 -21.31
N LEU A 296 12.51 -10.75 -19.99
CA LEU A 296 12.20 -9.54 -19.25
C LEU A 296 13.36 -9.17 -18.34
N ALA A 297 13.60 -7.86 -18.22
CA ALA A 297 14.63 -7.31 -17.34
C ALA A 297 14.28 -7.53 -15.86
N PRO A 298 15.24 -7.30 -14.94
CA PRO A 298 14.99 -7.36 -13.50
C PRO A 298 13.82 -6.48 -13.07
N ASP A 299 12.88 -7.05 -12.31
CA ASP A 299 11.68 -6.37 -11.80
C ASP A 299 11.06 -7.24 -10.68
N PHE A 300 9.95 -6.78 -10.10
CA PHE A 300 9.22 -7.50 -9.07
C PHE A 300 8.25 -8.55 -9.66
N GLN A 301 8.06 -9.63 -8.92
CA GLN A 301 7.09 -10.70 -9.15
C GLN A 301 6.25 -10.95 -7.89
N ASN A 302 5.21 -11.79 -8.04
CA ASN A 302 4.24 -12.12 -6.98
C ASN A 302 3.68 -10.88 -6.26
N VAL A 303 3.44 -9.82 -7.03
CA VAL A 303 3.08 -8.51 -6.49
C VAL A 303 1.59 -8.49 -6.15
N THR A 304 1.25 -8.19 -4.90
CA THR A 304 -0.14 -8.13 -4.42
C THR A 304 -0.41 -6.85 -3.64
N MET A 305 -1.64 -6.34 -3.71
CA MET A 305 -2.03 -5.13 -2.99
C MET A 305 -2.07 -5.38 -1.48
N PHE A 306 -1.31 -4.59 -0.73
CA PHE A 306 -1.27 -4.64 0.74
C PHE A 306 -2.28 -3.71 1.37
N SER A 307 -2.35 -2.47 0.90
CA SER A 307 -3.25 -1.46 1.43
C SER A 307 -3.63 -0.48 0.35
N LYS A 308 -4.75 0.21 0.55
CA LYS A 308 -5.25 1.19 -0.40
C LYS A 308 -5.90 2.33 0.36
N LEU A 309 -5.73 3.53 -0.19
CA LEU A 309 -6.42 4.72 0.26
C LEU A 309 -6.95 5.48 -0.96
N THR A 310 -8.06 6.18 -0.74
CA THR A 310 -8.62 7.13 -1.67
C THR A 310 -8.53 8.52 -1.05
N ILE A 311 -8.21 9.52 -1.86
CA ILE A 311 -8.15 10.93 -1.47
C ILE A 311 -9.09 11.74 -2.37
N PRO A 312 -9.49 12.97 -1.96
CA PRO A 312 -10.01 13.94 -2.91
C PRO A 312 -9.05 14.09 -4.08
N THR A 313 -9.58 14.35 -5.27
CA THR A 313 -8.77 14.35 -6.48
C THR A 313 -7.74 15.47 -6.43
N GLU A 314 -6.47 15.07 -6.40
CA GLU A 314 -5.34 15.98 -6.35
C GLU A 314 -4.81 16.21 -7.77
N PRO A 315 -4.89 17.45 -8.29
CA PRO A 315 -4.23 17.78 -9.55
C PRO A 315 -2.73 17.78 -9.35
N LEU A 316 -2.00 17.13 -10.25
CA LEU A 316 -0.54 17.15 -10.22
C LEU A 316 -0.06 18.44 -10.87
N GLU A 317 0.29 19.43 -10.06
CA GLU A 317 0.86 20.69 -10.55
C GLU A 317 2.18 20.42 -11.29
N LEU A 318 2.32 21.02 -12.48
CA LEU A 318 3.42 20.79 -13.42
C LEU A 318 4.84 21.00 -12.87
N ASN A 319 4.97 21.75 -11.78
CA ASN A 319 6.25 22.19 -11.24
C ASN A 319 6.44 21.87 -9.75
N LYS A 320 5.53 21.11 -9.13
CA LYS A 320 5.64 20.74 -7.71
C LYS A 320 5.64 19.23 -7.55
N ASP A 321 6.48 18.77 -6.63
CA ASP A 321 6.47 17.38 -6.19
C ASP A 321 5.41 17.21 -5.10
N LEU A 322 4.54 16.21 -5.21
CA LEU A 322 3.64 15.83 -4.11
C LEU A 322 4.38 14.84 -3.21
N ASP A 323 4.65 15.24 -1.97
CA ASP A 323 5.25 14.39 -0.94
C ASP A 323 4.15 13.73 -0.11
N ILE A 324 4.25 12.42 0.11
CA ILE A 324 3.32 11.64 0.92
C ILE A 324 4.09 10.90 2.00
N ILE A 325 3.72 11.15 3.26
CA ILE A 325 4.21 10.46 4.44
C ILE A 325 3.17 9.44 4.84
N TYR A 326 3.57 8.19 4.93
CA TYR A 326 2.71 7.06 5.26
C TYR A 326 3.20 6.41 6.55
N ARG A 327 2.34 6.35 7.56
CA ARG A 327 2.64 5.75 8.86
C ARG A 327 1.66 4.67 9.21
N VAL A 328 2.20 3.51 9.56
CA VAL A 328 1.44 2.38 10.07
C VAL A 328 1.79 2.18 11.54
N TYR A 329 0.80 2.35 12.42
CA TYR A 329 1.02 2.23 13.85
C TYR A 329 0.82 0.79 14.34
N GLY A 330 1.68 0.40 15.29
CA GLY A 330 1.42 -0.67 16.24
C GLY A 330 1.19 -0.04 17.60
N CYS A 331 -0.05 -0.06 18.08
CA CYS A 331 -0.46 0.55 19.34
C CYS A 331 -1.22 -0.44 20.22
#